data_AF-A0A397SWC7-F1
#
_entry.id   AF-A0A397SWC7-F1
#
_cell.length_a   1.000
_cell.length_b   1.000
_cell.length_c   1.000
_cell.angle_alpha   90.00
_cell.angle_beta   90.00
_cell.angle_gamma   90.00
#
_symmetry.space_group_name_H-M   'P 1'
#
loop_
_entity.id
_entity.type
_entity.pdbx_description
1 polymer ?
#
loop_
_entity_poly.entity_id
_entity_poly.type
_entity_poly.pdbx_seq_one_letter_code
_entity_poly.pdbx_strand_id
1 'polypeptide(L)'
;MVNAQQWLNEKFPAREDKEKVKKLEIRLNEPESNKISDQTYKFCGVTLEVIDCTNLNELSLNTNEKITSIEIHGCVNLLKINGLEQLLNLQNLHLWNQNPRLQTTFCQGNWKQELQGLRKVLLEEKARNEQILKELADTVLPNVTFDLSKLKQEIARLKLNELIPQARKEKSDLEQQIANAKNKVENSFKKIIDMLLETQKQIVGKNDPLVQAQLTGKLSAYLSMLEGNLSEQELQTLLNKKTELLQLEEQIAKLQQITSLNSAD
;
A
#
# COMPACT_ATOMS: atom_id res chain seq x y z
N MET A 1 -8.13 23.02 4.03
CA MET A 1 -6.76 22.48 4.05
C MET A 1 -6.38 22.36 5.51
N VAL A 2 -6.25 21.15 6.03
CA VAL A 2 -6.08 20.90 7.47
C VAL A 2 -4.58 20.66 7.71
N ASN A 3 -3.95 21.44 8.59
CA ASN A 3 -2.56 21.17 8.97
C ASN A 3 -2.50 19.95 9.93
N ALA A 4 -1.31 19.37 10.14
CA ALA A 4 -1.17 18.15 10.93
C ALA A 4 -1.71 18.28 12.36
N GLN A 5 -1.51 19.44 12.97
CA GLN A 5 -2.01 19.73 14.31
C GLN A 5 -3.54 19.83 14.36
N GLN A 6 -4.14 20.47 13.36
CA GLN A 6 -5.59 20.61 13.23
C GLN A 6 -6.23 19.23 13.03
N TRP A 7 -5.63 18.35 12.23
CA TRP A 7 -6.13 16.99 12.04
C TRP A 7 -6.02 16.16 13.33
N LEU A 8 -4.88 16.23 14.02
CA LEU A 8 -4.71 15.57 15.32
C LEU A 8 -5.77 16.06 16.32
N ASN A 9 -6.06 17.37 16.32
CA ASN A 9 -7.10 17.96 17.15
C ASN A 9 -8.52 17.57 16.71
N GLU A 10 -8.77 17.35 15.42
CA GLU A 10 -10.06 16.92 14.90
C GLU A 10 -10.35 15.45 15.20
N LYS A 11 -9.34 14.57 15.09
CA LYS A 11 -9.48 13.13 15.30
C LYS A 11 -9.28 12.69 16.74
N PHE A 12 -8.48 13.44 17.49
CA PHE A 12 -8.19 13.21 18.89
C PHE A 12 -8.33 14.55 19.66
N PRO A 13 -9.55 15.06 19.81
CA PRO A 13 -9.80 16.39 20.39
C PRO A 13 -9.46 16.46 21.87
N ALA A 14 -9.68 15.36 22.61
CA ALA A 14 -9.34 15.25 24.02
C ALA A 14 -7.90 14.74 24.20
N ARG A 15 -7.25 15.20 25.27
CA ARG A 15 -5.90 14.73 25.67
C ARG A 15 -5.88 13.20 25.82
N GLU A 16 -6.87 12.64 26.49
CA GLU A 16 -7.04 11.20 26.73
C GLU A 16 -7.12 10.38 25.42
N ASP A 17 -7.62 10.97 24.34
CA ASP A 17 -7.70 10.31 23.04
C ASP A 17 -6.35 10.32 22.31
N LYS A 18 -5.56 11.38 22.48
CA LYS A 18 -4.18 11.46 21.94
C LYS A 18 -3.26 10.44 22.61
N GLU A 19 -3.51 10.12 23.87
CA GLU A 19 -2.79 9.06 24.59
C GLU A 19 -3.06 7.68 23.97
N LYS A 20 -4.11 7.47 23.18
CA LYS A 20 -4.33 6.17 22.52
C LYS A 20 -3.42 5.95 21.31
N VAL A 21 -2.75 7.00 20.81
CA VAL A 21 -1.92 6.94 19.60
C VAL A 21 -0.56 6.32 19.92
N LYS A 22 -0.33 5.10 19.40
CA LYS A 22 0.94 4.37 19.57
C LYS A 22 1.95 4.61 18.46
N LYS A 23 1.48 4.80 17.23
CA LYS A 23 2.29 5.04 16.04
C LYS A 23 1.63 6.13 15.21
N LEU A 24 2.44 7.06 14.70
CA LEU A 24 2.00 8.10 13.79
C LEU A 24 2.86 8.03 12.52
N GLU A 25 2.19 7.76 11.40
CA GLU A 25 2.82 7.80 10.08
C GLU A 25 2.23 8.94 9.28
N ILE A 26 3.13 9.77 8.74
CA ILE A 26 2.81 10.92 7.92
C ILE A 26 3.31 10.64 6.51
N ARG A 27 2.43 10.48 5.51
CA ARG A 27 2.81 10.27 4.10
C ARG A 27 2.22 11.35 3.22
N LEU A 28 3.06 12.17 2.59
CA LEU A 28 2.58 13.37 1.87
C LEU A 28 2.75 13.30 0.34
N ASN A 29 3.08 12.11 -0.19
CA ASN A 29 3.30 11.86 -1.61
C ASN A 29 2.14 11.09 -2.26
N GLU A 30 1.08 11.81 -2.66
CA GLU A 30 0.22 11.35 -3.75
C GLU A 30 -0.13 12.53 -4.67
N PRO A 31 -0.05 12.39 -6.00
CA PRO A 31 -0.70 13.30 -6.92
C PRO A 31 -2.23 13.06 -6.80
N GLU A 32 -2.94 14.06 -6.30
CA GLU A 32 -4.39 14.24 -6.51
C GLU A 32 -5.35 13.07 -6.20
N SER A 33 -5.22 12.39 -5.05
CA SER A 33 -6.28 11.48 -4.57
C SER A 33 -7.04 12.08 -3.37
N ASN A 34 -8.33 12.38 -3.58
CA ASN A 34 -9.28 12.87 -2.56
C ASN A 34 -9.92 11.70 -1.78
N LYS A 35 -9.14 10.75 -1.28
CA LYS A 35 -9.65 9.68 -0.41
C LYS A 35 -8.81 9.55 0.86
N ILE A 36 -9.47 9.81 1.99
CA ILE A 36 -8.93 9.60 3.33
C ILE A 36 -9.29 8.16 3.75
N SER A 37 -8.28 7.32 3.95
CA SER A 37 -8.40 6.09 4.74
C SER A 37 -7.55 6.26 6.01
N ASP A 38 -7.88 5.54 7.07
CA ASP A 38 -7.32 5.70 8.42
C ASP A 38 -5.81 5.39 8.57
N GLN A 39 -5.05 5.33 7.49
CA GLN A 39 -3.62 5.00 7.50
C GLN A 39 -2.76 5.88 6.59
N THR A 40 -3.28 6.94 5.97
CA THR A 40 -2.46 7.78 5.10
C THR A 40 -2.99 9.21 5.06
N TYR A 41 -2.38 10.11 5.81
CA TYR A 41 -2.77 11.53 5.84
C TYR A 41 -1.78 12.41 5.11
N LYS A 42 -2.28 13.12 4.10
CA LYS A 42 -1.58 14.15 3.32
C LYS A 42 -1.75 15.53 3.98
N PHE A 43 -0.85 15.91 4.88
CA PHE A 43 -0.64 17.27 5.36
C PHE A 43 0.03 18.19 4.32
N CYS A 44 -0.56 19.36 4.13
CA CYS A 44 0.13 20.53 3.58
C CYS A 44 0.33 21.52 4.74
N GLY A 45 1.52 21.52 5.31
CA GLY A 45 1.89 22.41 6.41
C GLY A 45 3.38 22.74 6.37
N VAL A 46 3.71 23.95 6.82
CA VAL A 46 5.09 24.44 6.97
C VAL A 46 5.67 24.02 8.33
N THR A 47 4.79 23.87 9.33
CA THR A 47 5.12 23.42 10.69
C THR A 47 4.37 22.14 11.03
N LEU A 48 5.08 21.18 11.65
CA LEU A 48 4.52 19.97 12.24
C LEU A 48 4.68 20.04 13.77
N GLU A 49 3.56 20.08 14.48
CA GLU A 49 3.51 20.00 15.94
C GLU A 49 2.97 18.62 16.36
N VAL A 50 3.65 17.97 17.30
CA VAL A 50 3.22 16.71 17.93
C VAL A 50 3.28 16.89 19.44
N ILE A 51 2.11 17.09 20.05
CA ILE A 51 1.99 17.52 21.45
C ILE A 51 1.21 16.47 22.25
N ASP A 52 1.76 16.08 23.41
CA ASP A 52 1.14 15.22 24.43
C ASP A 52 0.73 13.82 23.94
N CYS A 53 1.37 13.31 22.88
CA CYS A 53 1.20 11.92 22.44
C CYS A 53 2.05 10.98 23.32
N THR A 54 1.64 10.79 24.58
CA THR A 54 2.45 10.11 25.60
C THR A 54 2.76 8.65 25.27
N ASN A 55 1.88 7.93 24.56
CA ASN A 55 2.10 6.53 24.16
C ASN A 55 2.72 6.37 22.76
N LEU A 56 3.02 7.47 22.08
CA LEU A 56 3.66 7.43 20.77
C LEU A 56 5.08 6.90 20.92
N ASN A 57 5.40 5.77 20.29
CA ASN A 57 6.72 5.15 20.36
C ASN A 57 7.58 5.37 19.10
N GLU A 58 6.93 5.58 17.95
CA GLU A 58 7.58 5.77 16.66
C GLU A 58 6.86 6.85 15.86
N LEU A 59 7.64 7.81 15.34
CA LEU A 59 7.20 8.81 14.38
C LEU A 59 7.91 8.56 13.05
N SER A 60 7.15 8.35 11.99
CA SER A 60 7.71 8.19 10.64
C SER A 60 7.25 9.33 9.74
N LEU A 61 8.22 10.08 9.23
CA LEU A 61 8.04 11.24 8.36
C LEU A 61 8.36 10.83 6.93
N ASN A 62 7.34 10.43 6.17
CA ASN A 62 7.51 10.14 4.76
C ASN A 62 7.14 11.38 3.95
N THR A 63 8.21 12.03 3.48
CA THR A 63 8.27 12.99 2.36
C THR A 63 7.28 14.16 2.42
N ASN A 64 7.78 15.38 2.66
CA ASN A 64 7.19 16.64 2.19
C ASN A 64 8.28 17.70 2.12
N GLU A 65 8.47 18.26 0.93
CA GLU A 65 9.41 19.35 0.71
C GLU A 65 8.98 20.64 1.43
N LYS A 66 7.74 20.79 1.90
CA LYS A 66 7.25 22.04 2.48
C LYS A 66 7.48 22.20 3.99
N ILE A 67 7.84 21.12 4.71
CA ILE A 67 8.04 21.20 6.16
C ILE A 67 9.33 21.96 6.44
N THR A 68 9.23 23.08 7.16
CA THR A 68 10.37 23.89 7.60
C THR A 68 10.52 23.89 9.12
N SER A 69 9.49 23.53 9.89
CA SER A 69 9.57 23.42 11.35
C SER A 69 8.94 22.13 11.88
N ILE A 70 9.60 21.48 12.83
CA ILE A 70 9.08 20.34 13.60
C ILE A 70 9.21 20.65 15.09
N GLU A 71 8.12 20.49 15.81
CA GLU A 71 8.01 20.72 17.25
C GLU A 71 7.36 19.49 17.91
N ILE A 72 8.11 18.79 18.76
CA ILE A 72 7.62 17.60 19.47
C ILE A 72 7.69 17.86 20.97
N HIS A 73 6.53 17.84 21.63
CA HIS A 73 6.37 18.15 23.05
C HIS A 73 5.55 17.06 23.75
N GLY A 74 5.89 16.73 25.00
CA GLY A 74 5.08 15.82 25.83
C GLY A 74 5.00 14.36 25.35
N CYS A 75 5.76 13.97 24.31
CA CYS A 75 5.74 12.62 23.74
C CYS A 75 6.71 11.67 24.48
N VAL A 76 6.46 11.42 25.77
CA VAL A 76 7.45 10.82 26.69
C VAL A 76 7.95 9.42 26.35
N ASN A 77 7.16 8.62 25.62
CA ASN A 77 7.54 7.27 25.21
C ASN A 77 8.08 7.19 23.77
N LEU A 78 8.33 8.32 23.10
CA LEU A 78 8.86 8.33 21.74
C LEU A 78 10.29 7.78 21.75
N LEU A 79 10.51 6.69 21.03
CA LEU A 79 11.78 5.98 20.94
C LEU A 79 12.51 6.27 19.63
N LYS A 80 11.79 6.57 18.54
CA LYS A 80 12.38 6.70 17.21
C LYS A 80 11.67 7.76 16.35
N ILE A 81 12.45 8.53 15.60
CA ILE A 81 11.98 9.40 14.52
C ILE A 81 12.69 9.00 13.23
N ASN A 82 11.94 8.58 12.21
CA ASN A 82 12.46 8.23 10.89
C ASN A 82 12.11 9.32 9.86
N GLY A 83 12.97 9.52 8.85
CA GLY A 83 12.65 10.34 7.68
C GLY A 83 12.99 11.84 7.81
N LEU A 84 13.69 12.25 8.87
CA LEU A 84 14.16 13.64 9.04
C LEU A 84 15.15 14.05 7.93
N GLU A 85 15.97 13.10 7.47
CA GLU A 85 16.94 13.28 6.38
C GLU A 85 16.27 13.66 5.06
N GLN A 86 15.00 13.29 4.88
CA GLN A 86 14.22 13.52 3.66
C GLN A 86 13.55 14.91 3.64
N LEU A 87 13.53 15.63 4.76
CA LEU A 87 12.90 16.96 4.87
C LEU A 87 13.87 18.07 4.48
N LEU A 88 14.11 18.24 3.18
CA LEU A 88 15.14 19.12 2.65
C LEU A 88 15.04 20.57 3.14
N ASN A 89 13.83 21.08 3.35
CA ASN A 89 13.55 22.46 3.76
C ASN A 89 13.42 22.65 5.29
N LEU A 90 13.72 21.62 6.10
CA LEU A 90 13.67 21.72 7.56
C LEU A 90 14.70 22.73 8.08
N GLN A 91 14.21 23.80 8.72
CA GLN A 91 15.00 24.89 9.29
C GLN A 91 15.04 24.81 10.83
N ASN A 92 13.94 24.37 11.43
CA ASN A 92 13.74 24.30 12.88
C ASN A 92 13.35 22.89 13.29
N LEU A 93 14.04 22.34 14.28
CA LEU A 93 13.71 21.07 14.93
C LEU A 93 13.79 21.30 16.43
N HIS A 94 12.64 21.21 17.08
CA HIS A 94 12.51 21.32 18.52
C HIS A 94 11.97 20.01 19.08
N LEU A 95 12.76 19.36 19.93
CA LEU A 95 12.39 18.16 20.67
C LEU A 95 12.42 18.53 22.15
N TRP A 96 11.25 18.76 22.74
CA TRP A 96 11.14 19.26 24.11
C TRP A 96 11.45 18.15 25.13
N ASN A 97 12.30 18.53 26.09
CA ASN A 97 12.77 17.78 27.24
C ASN A 97 13.18 16.35 26.90
N GLN A 98 14.48 16.17 26.65
CA GLN A 98 15.15 14.91 26.31
C GLN A 98 14.39 13.70 26.85
N ASN A 99 13.61 13.05 26.00
CA ASN A 99 13.18 11.70 26.25
C ASN A 99 14.47 10.89 26.37
N PRO A 100 14.90 10.45 27.56
CA PRO A 100 16.18 9.75 27.70
C PRO A 100 16.19 8.40 26.97
N ARG A 101 15.00 7.97 26.51
CA ARG A 101 14.74 6.75 25.76
C ARG A 101 14.68 6.97 24.25
N LEU A 102 14.59 8.23 23.81
CA LEU A 102 14.54 8.55 22.38
C LEU A 102 15.92 8.29 21.79
N GLN A 103 16.02 7.24 21.00
CA GLN A 103 17.16 6.98 20.14
C GLN A 103 17.06 7.94 18.96
N THR A 104 17.36 9.23 19.19
CA THR A 104 17.64 10.11 18.08
C THR A 104 19.01 9.75 17.53
N THR A 105 19.13 9.76 16.20
CA THR A 105 20.44 9.83 15.54
C THR A 105 21.10 11.20 15.71
N PHE A 106 20.45 12.13 16.44
CA PHE A 106 20.83 13.53 16.46
C PHE A 106 20.97 14.10 17.88
N CYS A 107 22.05 14.82 18.13
CA CYS A 107 22.20 15.62 19.34
C CYS A 107 21.56 17.00 19.12
N GLN A 108 20.77 17.51 20.08
CA GLN A 108 20.02 18.77 19.94
C GLN A 108 20.90 19.99 19.58
N GLY A 109 22.18 19.97 19.93
CA GLY A 109 23.14 21.02 19.57
C GLY A 109 23.65 20.97 18.12
N ASN A 110 23.69 19.77 17.51
CA ASN A 110 24.40 19.52 16.25
C ASN A 110 23.53 18.89 15.15
N TRP A 111 22.22 18.73 15.37
CA TRP A 111 21.31 18.05 14.44
C TRP A 111 21.38 18.58 13.00
N LYS A 112 21.61 19.88 12.80
CA LYS A 112 21.76 20.46 11.45
C LYS A 112 22.98 19.90 10.71
N GLN A 113 24.11 19.77 11.40
CA GLN A 113 25.35 19.25 10.81
C GLN A 113 25.24 17.75 10.56
N GLU A 114 24.69 17.00 11.51
CA GLU A 114 24.45 15.57 11.39
C GLU A 114 23.47 15.25 10.24
N LEU A 115 22.38 16.04 10.09
CA LEU A 115 21.48 15.92 8.95
C LEU A 115 22.17 16.25 7.62
N GLN A 116 23.03 17.26 7.57
CA GLN A 116 23.82 17.53 6.36
C GLN A 116 24.74 16.36 6.01
N GLY A 117 25.36 15.73 7.01
CA GLY A 117 26.16 14.51 6.83
C GLY A 117 25.34 13.37 6.25
N LEU A 118 24.17 13.08 6.82
CA LEU A 118 23.26 12.04 6.31
C LEU A 118 22.75 12.34 4.89
N ARG A 119 22.40 13.60 4.60
CA ARG A 119 21.98 14.02 3.26
C ARG A 119 23.09 13.81 2.23
N LYS A 120 24.34 14.10 2.59
CA LYS A 120 25.49 13.86 1.73
C LYS A 120 25.66 12.36 1.45
N VAL A 121 25.61 11.51 2.49
CA VAL A 121 25.68 10.05 2.34
C VAL A 121 24.55 9.53 1.45
N LEU A 122 23.31 10.00 1.68
CA LEU A 122 22.14 9.61 0.89
C LEU A 122 22.29 10.04 -0.58
N LEU A 123 22.83 11.23 -0.85
CA LEU A 123 23.07 11.71 -2.20
C LEU A 123 24.18 10.92 -2.90
N GLU A 124 25.28 10.60 -2.20
CA GLU A 124 26.36 9.75 -2.70
C GLU A 124 25.91 8.32 -2.96
N GLU A 125 25.05 7.77 -2.11
CA GLU A 125 24.43 6.46 -2.32
C GLU A 125 23.47 6.46 -3.50
N LYS A 126 22.64 7.50 -3.63
CA LYS A 126 21.77 7.69 -4.80
C LYS A 126 22.58 7.76 -6.09
N ALA A 127 23.64 8.58 -6.13
CA ALA A 127 24.51 8.70 -7.30
C ALA A 127 25.23 7.38 -7.63
N ARG A 128 25.70 6.64 -6.62
CA ARG A 128 26.28 5.30 -6.82
C ARG A 128 25.27 4.33 -7.41
N ASN A 129 24.04 4.31 -6.91
CA ASN A 129 22.99 3.44 -7.42
C ASN A 129 22.60 3.80 -8.86
N GLU A 130 22.52 5.10 -9.18
CA GLU A 130 22.29 5.58 -10.56
C GLU A 130 23.42 5.15 -11.50
N GLN A 131 24.68 5.21 -11.06
CA GLN A 131 25.82 4.75 -11.83
C GLN A 131 25.80 3.22 -12.05
N ILE A 132 25.51 2.43 -11.01
CA ILE A 132 25.37 0.97 -11.13
C ILE A 132 24.26 0.61 -12.13
N LEU A 133 23.11 1.29 -12.05
CA LEU A 133 22.03 1.09 -13.01
C LEU A 133 22.44 1.43 -14.43
N LYS A 134 23.22 2.50 -14.61
CA LYS A 134 23.76 2.87 -15.92
C LYS A 134 24.72 1.81 -16.46
N GLU A 135 25.64 1.31 -15.64
CA GLU A 135 26.57 0.23 -16.04
C GLU A 135 25.85 -1.05 -16.42
N LEU A 136 24.82 -1.44 -15.65
CA LEU A 136 23.95 -2.57 -15.99
C LEU A 136 23.20 -2.33 -17.30
N ALA A 137 22.68 -1.12 -17.50
CA ALA A 137 22.00 -0.77 -18.73
C ALA A 137 22.94 -0.80 -19.95
N ASP A 138 24.14 -0.24 -19.84
CA ASP A 138 25.15 -0.25 -20.91
C ASP A 138 25.59 -1.69 -21.24
N THR A 139 25.59 -2.58 -20.24
CA THR A 139 25.90 -4.02 -20.42
C THR A 139 24.82 -4.75 -21.20
N VAL A 140 23.55 -4.50 -20.90
CA VAL A 140 22.40 -5.22 -21.50
C VAL A 140 21.92 -4.58 -22.80
N LEU A 141 22.08 -3.26 -22.95
CA LEU A 141 21.58 -2.44 -24.05
C LEU A 141 22.66 -1.49 -24.59
N PRO A 142 23.76 -2.00 -25.18
CA PRO A 142 24.82 -1.13 -25.69
C PRO A 142 24.27 -0.18 -26.75
N ASN A 143 24.62 1.12 -26.62
CA ASN A 143 24.21 2.22 -27.50
C ASN A 143 22.72 2.64 -27.41
N VAL A 144 22.01 2.25 -26.35
CA VAL A 144 20.65 2.74 -26.08
C VAL A 144 20.68 3.66 -24.86
N THR A 145 20.08 4.83 -24.95
CA THR A 145 19.89 5.69 -23.77
C THR A 145 18.92 5.01 -22.81
N PHE A 146 19.42 4.62 -21.64
CA PHE A 146 18.61 4.01 -20.59
C PHE A 146 17.54 5.00 -20.11
N ASP A 147 16.28 4.55 -20.20
CA ASP A 147 15.13 5.27 -19.70
C ASP A 147 14.35 4.31 -18.81
N LEU A 148 14.35 4.60 -17.50
CA LEU A 148 13.69 3.77 -16.50
C LEU A 148 12.17 3.69 -16.74
N SER A 149 11.56 4.75 -17.28
CA SER A 149 10.15 4.77 -17.63
C SER A 149 9.86 3.83 -18.80
N LYS A 150 10.70 3.86 -19.84
CA LYS A 150 10.61 2.89 -20.96
C LYS A 150 10.88 1.46 -20.49
N LEU A 151 11.85 1.23 -19.62
CA LEU A 151 12.09 -0.10 -19.05
C LEU A 151 10.87 -0.61 -18.28
N LYS A 152 10.26 0.24 -17.42
CA LYS A 152 9.03 -0.12 -16.69
C LYS A 152 7.88 -0.47 -17.64
N GLN A 153 7.69 0.30 -18.72
CA GLN A 153 6.71 0.01 -19.75
C GLN A 153 7.00 -1.32 -20.44
N GLU A 154 8.25 -1.57 -20.82
CA GLU A 154 8.63 -2.77 -21.55
C GLU A 154 8.50 -4.04 -20.69
N ILE A 155 8.90 -3.97 -19.41
CA ILE A 155 8.66 -5.04 -18.44
C ILE A 155 7.15 -5.29 -18.28
N ALA A 156 6.34 -4.23 -18.17
CA ALA A 156 4.88 -4.37 -18.07
C ALA A 156 4.28 -5.00 -19.33
N ARG A 157 4.73 -4.58 -20.52
CA ARG A 157 4.33 -5.12 -21.82
C ARG A 157 4.67 -6.61 -21.93
N LEU A 158 5.90 -6.99 -21.58
CA LEU A 158 6.36 -8.38 -21.60
C LEU A 158 5.54 -9.25 -20.64
N LYS A 159 5.31 -8.79 -19.40
CA LYS A 159 4.45 -9.50 -18.45
C LYS A 159 3.01 -9.63 -18.94
N LEU A 160 2.44 -8.59 -19.55
CA LEU A 160 1.09 -8.66 -20.12
C LEU A 160 1.00 -9.71 -21.25
N ASN A 161 2.03 -9.81 -22.09
CA ASN A 161 2.08 -10.81 -23.15
C ASN A 161 2.10 -12.25 -22.61
N GLU A 162 2.61 -12.47 -21.40
CA GLU A 162 2.60 -13.77 -20.72
C GLU A 162 1.28 -14.02 -19.99
N LEU A 163 0.81 -13.04 -19.21
CA LEU A 163 -0.36 -13.19 -18.35
C LEU A 163 -1.68 -13.22 -19.11
N ILE A 164 -1.82 -12.46 -20.22
CA ILE A 164 -3.09 -12.43 -20.98
C ILE A 164 -3.45 -13.81 -21.56
N PRO A 165 -2.54 -14.53 -22.25
CA PRO A 165 -2.81 -15.90 -22.69
C PRO A 165 -3.12 -16.84 -21.52
N GLN A 166 -2.39 -16.72 -20.41
CA GLN A 166 -2.65 -17.52 -19.20
C GLN A 166 -4.07 -17.28 -18.65
N ALA A 167 -4.48 -16.02 -18.50
CA ALA A 167 -5.82 -15.64 -18.05
C ALA A 167 -6.91 -16.25 -18.93
N ARG A 168 -6.72 -16.17 -20.25
CA ARG A 168 -7.68 -16.70 -21.23
C ARG A 168 -7.82 -18.20 -21.10
N LYS A 169 -6.70 -18.92 -20.92
CA LYS A 169 -6.71 -20.37 -20.72
C LYS A 169 -7.40 -20.75 -19.42
N GLU A 170 -7.01 -20.14 -18.30
CA GLU A 170 -7.61 -20.40 -16.99
C GLU A 170 -9.10 -20.09 -16.96
N LYS A 171 -9.52 -19.01 -17.62
CA LYS A 171 -10.94 -18.67 -17.79
C LYS A 171 -11.70 -19.74 -18.56
N SER A 172 -11.17 -20.20 -19.69
CA SER A 172 -11.80 -21.27 -20.48
C SER A 172 -11.90 -22.57 -19.67
N ASP A 173 -10.84 -22.94 -18.96
CA ASP A 173 -10.83 -24.14 -18.11
C ASP A 173 -11.87 -24.04 -16.98
N LEU A 174 -11.99 -22.86 -16.36
CA LEU A 174 -12.98 -22.61 -15.32
C LEU A 174 -14.41 -22.66 -15.87
N GLU A 175 -14.67 -22.04 -17.01
CA GLU A 175 -15.98 -22.09 -17.69
C GLU A 175 -16.39 -23.54 -17.99
N GLN A 176 -15.46 -24.37 -18.45
CA GLN A 176 -15.71 -25.79 -18.69
C GLN A 176 -16.00 -26.55 -17.38
N GLN A 177 -15.26 -26.29 -16.31
CA GLN A 177 -15.53 -26.91 -15.01
C GLN A 177 -16.89 -26.50 -14.43
N ILE A 178 -17.28 -25.23 -14.59
CA ILE A 178 -18.60 -24.74 -14.18
C ILE A 178 -19.70 -25.45 -14.97
N ALA A 179 -19.53 -25.59 -16.29
CA ALA A 179 -20.50 -26.30 -17.13
C ALA A 179 -20.64 -27.77 -16.69
N ASN A 180 -19.52 -28.45 -16.43
CA ASN A 180 -19.52 -29.83 -15.94
C ASN A 180 -20.22 -29.96 -14.59
N ALA A 181 -19.93 -29.06 -13.64
CA ALA A 181 -20.58 -29.05 -12.33
C ALA A 181 -22.10 -28.81 -12.46
N LYS A 182 -22.51 -27.86 -13.31
CA LYS A 182 -23.93 -27.61 -13.59
C LYS A 182 -24.66 -28.80 -14.21
N ASN A 183 -23.97 -29.60 -15.02
CA ASN A 183 -24.56 -30.80 -15.63
C ASN A 183 -24.76 -31.96 -14.64
N LYS A 184 -24.07 -31.95 -13.49
CA LYS A 184 -24.20 -32.97 -12.44
C LYS A 184 -25.33 -32.70 -11.46
N VAL A 185 -25.85 -31.47 -11.42
CA VAL A 185 -26.83 -31.04 -10.43
C VAL A 185 -28.20 -30.77 -11.06
N GLU A 186 -29.26 -30.90 -10.26
CA GLU A 186 -30.60 -30.51 -10.71
C GLU A 186 -30.67 -29.02 -11.06
N ASN A 187 -31.66 -28.66 -11.88
CA ASN A 187 -31.82 -27.31 -12.40
C ASN A 187 -31.97 -26.24 -11.28
N SER A 188 -32.51 -26.63 -10.13
CA SER A 188 -32.64 -25.82 -8.91
C SER A 188 -31.28 -25.39 -8.34
N PHE A 189 -30.27 -26.28 -8.37
CA PHE A 189 -28.94 -26.04 -7.82
C PHE A 189 -28.00 -25.30 -8.77
N LYS A 190 -28.28 -25.27 -10.08
CA LYS A 190 -27.44 -24.52 -11.06
C LYS A 190 -27.33 -23.03 -10.72
N LYS A 191 -28.41 -22.42 -10.24
CA LYS A 191 -28.40 -21.02 -9.77
C LYS A 191 -27.57 -20.85 -8.49
N ILE A 192 -27.52 -21.86 -7.63
CA ILE A 192 -26.70 -21.82 -6.41
C ILE A 192 -25.22 -21.81 -6.74
N ILE A 193 -24.79 -22.56 -7.77
CA ILE A 193 -23.40 -22.50 -8.29
C ILE A 193 -23.05 -21.09 -8.78
N ASP A 194 -23.95 -20.43 -9.52
CA ASP A 194 -23.72 -19.05 -9.97
C ASP A 194 -23.61 -18.07 -8.78
N MET A 195 -24.49 -18.20 -7.79
CA MET A 195 -24.45 -17.38 -6.57
C MET A 195 -23.19 -17.63 -5.73
N LEU A 196 -22.71 -18.87 -5.65
CA LEU A 196 -21.47 -19.24 -4.96
C LEU A 196 -20.28 -18.49 -5.59
N LEU A 197 -20.14 -18.56 -6.91
CA LEU A 197 -19.01 -17.95 -7.64
C LEU A 197 -19.05 -16.42 -7.62
N GLU A 198 -20.24 -15.82 -7.65
CA GLU A 198 -20.41 -14.38 -7.52
C GLU A 198 -20.11 -13.90 -6.09
N THR A 199 -20.51 -14.68 -5.07
CA THR A 199 -20.17 -14.39 -3.68
C THR A 199 -18.66 -14.44 -3.47
N GLN A 200 -17.98 -15.45 -4.03
CA GLN A 200 -16.51 -15.55 -3.98
C GLN A 200 -15.84 -14.31 -4.60
N LYS A 201 -16.35 -13.82 -5.74
CA LYS A 201 -15.85 -12.59 -6.38
C LYS A 201 -15.98 -11.38 -5.47
N GLN A 202 -17.09 -11.25 -4.74
CA GLN A 202 -17.31 -10.13 -3.82
C GLN A 202 -16.38 -10.18 -2.61
N ILE A 203 -16.01 -11.37 -2.14
CA ILE A 203 -15.07 -11.54 -1.01
C ILE A 203 -13.68 -11.02 -1.38
N VAL A 204 -13.18 -11.37 -2.58
CA VAL A 204 -11.81 -11.00 -3.02
C VAL A 204 -11.60 -9.48 -3.13
N GLY A 205 -12.67 -8.68 -3.21
CA GLY A 205 -12.59 -7.21 -3.35
C GLY A 205 -13.01 -6.39 -2.12
N LYS A 206 -13.27 -7.00 -0.95
CA LYS A 206 -13.83 -6.30 0.22
C LYS A 206 -12.92 -6.41 1.44
N ASN A 207 -12.55 -5.26 1.99
CA ASN A 207 -11.70 -5.15 3.20
C ASN A 207 -12.49 -4.85 4.49
N ASP A 208 -13.81 -4.66 4.40
CA ASP A 208 -14.66 -4.41 5.57
C ASP A 208 -14.92 -5.73 6.32
N PRO A 209 -14.52 -5.86 7.60
CA PRO A 209 -14.63 -7.12 8.35
C PRO A 209 -16.07 -7.61 8.53
N LEU A 210 -17.03 -6.69 8.68
CA LEU A 210 -18.44 -7.03 8.88
C LEU A 210 -19.06 -7.56 7.58
N VAL A 211 -18.79 -6.88 6.47
CA VAL A 211 -19.22 -7.32 5.14
C VAL A 211 -18.57 -8.65 4.76
N GLN A 212 -17.30 -8.83 5.09
CA GLN A 212 -16.57 -10.07 4.83
C GLN A 212 -17.17 -11.24 5.63
N ALA A 213 -17.45 -11.07 6.92
CA ALA A 213 -18.10 -12.10 7.73
C ALA A 213 -19.48 -12.51 7.16
N GLN A 214 -20.27 -11.55 6.69
CA GLN A 214 -21.56 -11.82 6.05
C GLN A 214 -21.41 -12.60 4.74
N LEU A 215 -20.45 -12.22 3.89
CA LEU A 215 -20.21 -12.90 2.62
C LEU A 215 -19.66 -14.32 2.83
N THR A 216 -18.77 -14.51 3.80
CA THR A 216 -18.28 -15.84 4.19
C THR A 216 -19.41 -16.73 4.69
N GLY A 217 -20.31 -16.20 5.52
CA GLY A 217 -21.51 -16.95 5.96
C GLY A 217 -22.42 -17.36 4.80
N LYS A 218 -22.63 -16.48 3.81
CA LYS A 218 -23.37 -16.81 2.58
C LYS A 218 -22.67 -17.89 1.76
N LEU A 219 -21.35 -17.79 1.61
CA LEU A 219 -20.55 -18.78 0.89
C LEU A 219 -20.69 -20.17 1.52
N SER A 220 -20.56 -20.26 2.86
CA SER A 220 -20.76 -21.51 3.61
C SER A 220 -22.16 -22.09 3.43
N ALA A 221 -23.20 -21.26 3.44
CA ALA A 221 -24.57 -21.72 3.21
C ALA A 221 -24.74 -22.33 1.80
N TYR A 222 -24.18 -21.70 0.77
CA TYR A 222 -24.22 -22.24 -0.59
C TYR A 222 -23.40 -23.52 -0.75
N LEU A 223 -22.25 -23.62 -0.06
CA LEU A 223 -21.47 -24.86 -0.01
C LEU A 223 -22.29 -26.00 0.61
N SER A 224 -22.90 -25.79 1.77
CA SER A 224 -23.74 -26.80 2.42
C SER A 224 -24.97 -27.19 1.61
N MET A 225 -25.51 -26.31 0.77
CA MET A 225 -26.60 -26.65 -0.15
C MET A 225 -26.14 -27.52 -1.34
N LEU A 226 -24.85 -27.44 -1.69
CA LEU A 226 -24.26 -28.22 -2.78
C LEU A 226 -23.61 -29.52 -2.30
N GLU A 227 -23.28 -29.61 -1.01
CA GLU A 227 -22.86 -30.83 -0.31
C GLU A 227 -23.94 -31.92 -0.45
N GLY A 228 -23.64 -32.93 -1.27
CA GLY A 228 -24.58 -34.01 -1.62
C GLY A 228 -24.82 -34.13 -3.12
N ASN A 229 -24.63 -33.04 -3.88
CA ASN A 229 -24.69 -33.05 -5.34
C ASN A 229 -23.29 -32.96 -5.99
N LEU A 230 -22.39 -32.22 -5.34
CA LEU A 230 -20.99 -32.08 -5.75
C LEU A 230 -20.09 -32.48 -4.59
N SER A 231 -18.93 -33.05 -4.91
CA SER A 231 -17.93 -33.35 -3.89
C SER A 231 -17.29 -32.06 -3.36
N GLU A 232 -16.85 -32.10 -2.10
CA GLU A 232 -16.10 -31.00 -1.48
C GLU A 232 -14.87 -30.62 -2.32
N GLN A 233 -14.16 -31.62 -2.86
CA GLN A 233 -13.00 -31.40 -3.73
C GLN A 233 -13.35 -30.64 -5.01
N GLU A 234 -14.49 -30.93 -5.65
CA GLU A 234 -14.95 -30.22 -6.84
C GLU A 234 -15.30 -28.76 -6.53
N LEU A 235 -16.02 -28.54 -5.42
CA LEU A 235 -16.40 -27.20 -4.97
C LEU A 235 -15.16 -26.37 -4.63
N GLN A 236 -14.21 -26.94 -3.89
CA GLN A 236 -12.97 -26.25 -3.53
C GLN A 236 -12.12 -25.97 -4.76
N THR A 237 -12.05 -26.89 -5.73
CA THR A 237 -11.34 -26.67 -7.00
C THR A 237 -11.93 -25.48 -7.78
N LEU A 238 -13.26 -25.39 -7.86
CA LEU A 238 -13.95 -24.27 -8.52
C LEU A 238 -13.65 -22.93 -7.82
N LEU A 239 -13.72 -22.90 -6.48
CA LEU A 239 -13.46 -21.69 -5.69
C LEU A 239 -12.00 -21.24 -5.78
N ASN A 240 -11.04 -22.18 -5.72
CA ASN A 240 -9.62 -21.89 -5.85
C ASN A 240 -9.31 -21.30 -7.22
N LYS A 241 -9.74 -21.97 -8.30
CA LYS A 241 -9.53 -21.47 -9.67
C LYS A 241 -10.20 -20.12 -9.90
N LYS A 242 -11.40 -19.91 -9.34
CA LYS A 242 -12.06 -18.60 -9.41
C LYS A 242 -11.23 -17.51 -8.73
N THR A 243 -10.62 -17.82 -7.59
CA THR A 243 -9.78 -16.90 -6.84
C THR A 243 -8.47 -16.59 -7.57
N GLU A 244 -7.80 -17.61 -8.11
CA GLU A 244 -6.59 -17.48 -8.93
C GLU A 244 -6.85 -16.58 -10.15
N LEU A 245 -7.94 -16.84 -10.88
CA LEU A 245 -8.31 -16.04 -12.05
C LEU A 245 -8.57 -14.57 -11.67
N LEU A 246 -9.25 -14.29 -10.56
CA LEU A 246 -9.50 -12.92 -10.10
C LEU A 246 -8.20 -12.19 -9.75
N GLN A 247 -7.26 -12.86 -9.10
CA GLN A 247 -5.95 -12.28 -8.79
C GLN A 247 -5.16 -11.97 -10.06
N LEU A 248 -5.23 -12.86 -11.05
CA LEU A 248 -4.54 -12.69 -12.32
C LEU A 248 -5.17 -11.55 -13.15
N GLU A 249 -6.51 -11.45 -13.18
CA GLU A 249 -7.23 -10.31 -13.77
C GLU A 249 -6.86 -8.98 -13.10
N GLU A 250 -6.71 -8.95 -11.77
CA GLU A 250 -6.28 -7.76 -11.03
C GLU A 250 -4.82 -7.36 -11.35
N GLN A 251 -3.92 -8.34 -11.47
CA GLN A 251 -2.53 -8.08 -11.87
C GLN A 251 -2.46 -7.50 -13.29
N ILE A 252 -3.25 -8.05 -14.23
CA ILE A 252 -3.35 -7.52 -15.60
C ILE A 252 -3.85 -6.07 -15.57
N ALA A 253 -4.91 -5.77 -14.80
CA ALA A 253 -5.45 -4.42 -14.71
C ALA A 253 -4.41 -3.41 -14.18
N LYS A 254 -3.63 -3.78 -13.15
CA LYS A 254 -2.54 -2.95 -12.61
C LYS A 254 -1.44 -2.71 -13.65
N LEU A 255 -1.06 -3.73 -14.41
CA LEU A 255 -0.05 -3.61 -15.47
C LEU A 255 -0.54 -2.74 -16.64
N GLN A 256 -1.82 -2.84 -17.02
CA GLN A 256 -2.41 -1.99 -18.06
C GLN A 256 -2.41 -0.51 -17.68
N GLN A 257 -2.61 -0.18 -16.40
CA GLN A 257 -2.49 1.20 -15.91
C GLN A 257 -1.08 1.75 -16.10
N ILE A 258 -0.04 0.96 -15.80
CA ILE A 258 1.36 1.36 -15.98
C ILE A 258 1.66 1.68 -17.45
N THR A 259 1.11 0.89 -18.38
CA THR A 259 1.31 1.13 -19.82
C THR A 259 0.53 2.34 -20.35
N SER A 260 -0.63 2.66 -19.75
CA SER A 260 -1.53 3.74 -20.22
C SER A 260 -1.18 5.13 -19.67
N LEU A 261 -0.58 5.22 -18.48
CA LEU A 261 -0.24 6.51 -17.84
C LEU A 261 0.91 7.25 -18.53
N ASN A 262 1.75 6.54 -19.28
CA ASN A 262 2.99 7.08 -19.84
C ASN A 262 2.95 7.17 -21.38
N SER A 263 1.78 7.03 -22.00
CA SER A 263 1.56 7.27 -23.43
C SER A 263 0.90 8.63 -23.71
N ALA A 264 0.79 9.49 -22.69
CA ALA A 264 0.18 10.82 -22.77
C ALA A 264 1.20 11.98 -22.79
N ASP A 265 2.50 11.69 -22.81
CA ASP A 265 3.60 12.67 -22.94
C ASP A 265 4.30 12.58 -24.30
#